data_AF-A0A2W6C9P2-F1
#
_entry.id   AF-A0A2W6C9P2-F1
#
_cell.length_a   1.000
_cell.length_b   1.000
_cell.length_c   1.000
_cell.angle_alpha   90.00
_cell.angle_beta   90.00
_cell.angle_gamma   90.00
#
_symmetry.space_group_name_H-M   'P 1'
#
loop_
_entity.id
_entity.type
_entity.pdbx_description
1 polymer ?
#
loop_
_entity_poly.entity_id
_entity_poly.type
_entity_poly.pdbx_seq_one_letter_code
_entity_poly.pdbx_strand_id
1 'polypeptide(L)' 'MDEVLVIETSWPGTTIDGDPGIVHGSLSISRVAEGGFLLNLTIGPSGGAPEDFDYVEFPLSADHADALSDALAR' A
#
# COMPACT_ATOMS: atom_id res chain seq x y z
N MET A 1 3.13 14.42 1.93
CA MET A 1 1.97 13.52 1.81
C MET A 1 1.67 13.03 3.20
N ASP A 2 0.40 13.01 3.58
CA ASP A 2 -0.02 12.56 4.90
C ASP A 2 -0.54 11.13 4.74
N GLU A 3 0.05 10.17 5.46
CA GLU A 3 -0.36 8.77 5.38
C GLU A 3 -1.53 8.55 6.34
N VAL A 4 -2.65 8.09 5.80
CA VAL A 4 -3.94 8.14 6.49
C VAL A 4 -4.44 6.76 6.90
N LEU A 5 -4.00 5.74 6.19
CA LEU A 5 -4.25 4.34 6.52
C LEU A 5 -3.06 3.51 6.07
N VAL A 6 -2.65 2.56 6.91
CA VAL A 6 -1.69 1.52 6.55
C VAL A 6 -2.21 0.18 7.02
N ILE A 7 -2.17 -0.80 6.13
CA ILE A 7 -2.46 -2.20 6.43
C ILE A 7 -1.23 -2.99 6.02
N GLU A 8 -0.60 -3.64 6.99
CA GLU A 8 0.58 -4.47 6.76
C GLU A 8 0.25 -5.92 7.10
N THR A 9 0.78 -6.84 6.30
CA THR A 9 0.64 -8.26 6.59
C THR A 9 1.79 -9.07 5.99
N SER A 10 2.02 -10.23 6.57
CA SER A 10 3.02 -11.19 6.10
C SER A 10 2.39 -12.56 5.98
N TRP A 11 2.72 -13.28 4.92
CA TRP A 11 2.18 -14.62 4.65
C TRP A 11 3.24 -15.53 4.03
N PRO A 12 3.11 -16.86 4.22
CA PRO A 12 3.92 -17.81 3.47
C PRO A 12 3.65 -17.66 1.97
N GLY A 13 4.70 -17.50 1.18
CA GLY A 13 4.60 -17.33 -0.26
C GLY A 13 5.87 -17.79 -0.96
N THR A 14 5.88 -17.62 -2.27
CA THR A 14 7.09 -17.77 -3.08
C THR A 14 7.47 -16.39 -3.59
N THR A 15 8.77 -16.09 -3.60
CA THR A 15 9.28 -14.92 -4.31
C THR A 15 9.00 -15.05 -5.82
N ILE A 16 9.22 -13.98 -6.58
CA ILE A 16 9.08 -14.03 -8.04
C ILE A 16 10.04 -15.05 -8.68
N ASP A 17 11.18 -15.32 -8.04
CA ASP A 17 12.17 -16.34 -8.45
C ASP A 17 11.79 -17.78 -8.03
N GLY A 18 10.65 -17.94 -7.34
CA GLY A 18 10.14 -19.25 -6.93
C GLY A 18 10.73 -19.78 -5.62
N ASP A 19 11.52 -18.97 -4.91
CA ASP A 19 12.06 -19.36 -3.61
C ASP A 19 10.96 -19.29 -2.53
N PRO A 20 10.73 -20.38 -1.77
CA PRO A 20 9.76 -20.38 -0.69
C PRO A 20 10.24 -19.49 0.47
N GLY A 21 9.37 -18.63 0.98
CA GLY A 21 9.72 -17.69 2.04
C GLY A 21 8.52 -16.99 2.67
N ILE A 22 8.80 -16.00 3.51
CA ILE A 22 7.78 -15.08 4.03
C ILE A 22 7.77 -13.84 3.14
N VAL A 23 6.63 -13.61 2.49
CA VAL A 23 6.35 -12.38 1.77
C VAL A 23 5.73 -11.39 2.75
N HIS A 24 6.11 -10.13 2.61
CA HIS A 24 5.54 -9.00 3.33
C HIS A 24 4.87 -8.06 2.34
N GLY A 25 3.68 -7.59 2.69
CA GLY A 25 2.95 -6.61 1.90
C GLY A 25 2.43 -5.48 2.77
N SER A 26 2.45 -4.27 2.21
CA SER A 26 1.87 -3.07 2.80
C SER A 26 0.93 -2.43 1.78
N LEU A 27 -0.29 -2.12 2.23
CA LEU A 27 -1.24 -1.30 1.50
C LEU A 27 -1.42 0.00 2.29
N SER A 28 -1.01 1.12 1.72
CA SER A 28 -1.20 2.44 2.34
C SER A 28 -2.06 3.36 1.50
N ILE A 29 -2.80 4.25 2.18
CA ILE A 29 -3.51 5.34 1.52
C ILE A 29 -2.93 6.66 2.01
N SER A 30 -2.48 7.47 1.06
CA SER A 30 -1.86 8.76 1.32
C SER A 30 -2.68 9.89 0.73
N ARG A 31 -2.86 10.97 1.49
CA ARG A 31 -3.46 12.21 0.99
C ARG A 31 -2.41 12.99 0.20
N VAL A 32 -2.78 13.39 -1.02
CA VAL A 32 -1.97 14.26 -1.88
C VAL A 32 -2.36 15.73 -1.73
N ALA A 33 -1.48 16.61 -2.18
CA ALA A 33 -1.83 18.02 -2.35
C ALA A 33 -3.08 18.11 -3.25
N GLU A 34 -3.94 19.10 -2.99
CA GLU A 34 -5.24 19.31 -3.68
C GLU A 34 -6.38 18.37 -3.24
N GLY A 35 -6.19 17.56 -2.19
CA GLY A 35 -7.28 16.80 -1.55
C GLY A 35 -7.58 15.44 -2.18
N GLY A 36 -6.80 15.03 -3.18
CA GLY A 36 -6.84 13.66 -3.70
C GLY A 36 -6.23 12.64 -2.75
N PHE A 37 -6.39 11.36 -3.08
CA PHE A 37 -5.78 10.25 -2.37
C PHE A 37 -5.11 9.28 -3.35
N LEU A 38 -4.00 8.69 -2.91
CA LEU A 38 -3.30 7.63 -3.61
C LEU A 38 -3.35 6.36 -2.77
N LEU A 39 -3.62 5.24 -3.44
CA LEU A 39 -3.47 3.91 -2.91
C LEU A 39 -2.10 3.37 -3.34
N ASN A 40 -1.27 3.01 -2.38
CA ASN A 40 0.05 2.45 -2.61
C ASN A 40 0.04 1.00 -2.14
N LEU A 41 0.50 0.10 -3.00
CA LEU A 41 0.71 -1.31 -2.67
C LEU A 41 2.19 -1.63 -2.85
N THR A 42 2.79 -2.17 -1.80
CA THR A 42 4.18 -2.60 -1.79
C THR A 42 4.21 -4.08 -1.39
N ILE A 43 4.91 -4.93 -2.14
CA ILE A 43 5.03 -6.37 -1.87
C ILE A 43 6.48 -6.80 -2.09
N GLY A 44 7.05 -7.57 -1.16
CA GLY A 44 8.41 -8.08 -1.31
C GLY A 44 8.79 -9.08 -0.22
N PRO A 45 10.06 -9.54 -0.21
CA PRO A 45 10.54 -10.45 0.81
C PRO A 45 10.60 -9.77 2.18
N SER A 46 10.20 -10.49 3.24
CA SER A 46 10.27 -9.96 4.60
C SER A 46 11.71 -9.64 5.00
N GLY A 47 11.98 -8.37 5.32
CA GLY A 47 13.32 -7.89 5.69
C GLY A 47 14.28 -7.69 4.51
N GLY A 48 13.79 -7.73 3.27
CA GLY A 48 14.56 -7.40 2.07
C GLY A 48 14.95 -5.93 1.98
N ALA A 49 15.84 -5.62 1.04
CA ALA A 49 16.16 -4.24 0.71
C ALA A 49 14.99 -3.61 -0.07
N PRO A 50 14.82 -2.26 -0.05
CA PRO A 50 13.72 -1.61 -0.76
C PRO A 50 13.65 -1.92 -2.26
N GLU A 51 14.79 -2.22 -2.89
CA GLU A 51 14.88 -2.62 -4.30
C GLU A 51 14.30 -4.01 -4.60
N ASP A 52 14.09 -4.83 -3.57
CA ASP A 52 13.49 -6.17 -3.68
C ASP A 52 11.95 -6.14 -3.60
N PHE A 53 11.35 -4.95 -3.43
CA PHE A 53 9.91 -4.78 -3.34
C PHE A 53 9.32 -4.27 -4.65
N ASP A 54 8.27 -4.94 -5.09
CA ASP A 54 7.38 -4.43 -6.13
C ASP A 54 6.50 -3.32 -5.54
N TYR A 55 6.34 -2.24 -6.31
CA TYR A 55 5.56 -1.07 -5.93
C TYR A 55 4.54 -0.74 -7.01
N VAL A 56 3.29 -0.54 -6.61
CA VAL A 56 2.24 -0.04 -7.48
C VAL A 56 1.46 1.07 -6.79
N GLU A 57 1.25 2.15 -7.54
CA GLU A 57 0.52 3.33 -7.09
C GLU A 57 -0.69 3.56 -7.99
N PHE A 58 -1.84 3.82 -7.38
CA PHE A 58 -3.08 4.12 -8.08
C PHE A 58 -3.76 5.35 -7.48
N PRO A 59 -4.21 6.30 -8.31
CA PRO A 59 -5.11 7.34 -7.84
C PRO A 59 -6.45 6.72 -7.45
N LEU A 60 -6.96 7.08 -6.28
CA LEU A 60 -8.35 6.77 -5.94
C LEU A 60 -9.29 7.62 -6.79
N SER A 61 -10.41 7.04 -7.22
CA SER A 61 -11.48 7.82 -7.85
C SER A 61 -12.08 8.82 -6.86
N ALA A 62 -12.69 9.89 -7.38
CA ALA A 62 -13.35 10.91 -6.57
C ALA A 62 -14.34 10.31 -5.55
N ASP A 63 -15.22 9.41 -6.00
CA ASP A 63 -16.21 8.75 -5.12
C ASP A 63 -15.56 8.00 -3.93
N HIS A 64 -14.41 7.34 -4.16
CA HIS A 64 -13.69 6.64 -3.09
C HIS A 64 -12.93 7.60 -2.17
N ALA A 65 -12.37 8.68 -2.73
CA ALA A 65 -11.73 9.75 -1.96
C ALA A 65 -12.72 10.47 -1.03
N ASP A 66 -13.93 10.73 -1.51
CA ASP A 66 -15.01 11.35 -0.74
C ASP A 66 -15.46 10.42 0.39
N ALA A 67 -15.74 9.15 0.09
CA ALA A 67 -16.12 8.16 1.10
C ALA A 67 -15.05 7.99 2.19
N LEU A 68 -13.76 8.02 1.81
CA LEU A 68 -12.66 7.96 2.76
C LEU A 68 -12.55 9.24 3.59
N SER A 69 -12.71 10.41 2.98
CA SER A 69 -12.70 11.70 3.68
C SER A 69 -13.80 11.78 4.74
N ASP A 70 -15.01 11.33 4.40
CA ASP A 70 -16.15 11.24 5.32
C ASP A 70 -15.88 10.27 6.47
N ALA A 71 -15.24 9.13 6.19
CA ALA A 71 -14.90 8.14 7.21
C ALA A 71 -13.86 8.68 8.21
N LEU A 72 -12.91 9.50 7.74
CA LEU A 72 -11.84 10.08 8.55
C LEU A 72 -12.24 11.32 9.35
N ALA A 73 -13.32 11.99 8.94
CA ALA A 73 -13.85 13.17 9.63
C ALA A 73 -14.72 12.81 10.86
N ARG A 74 -14.95 11.53 11.12
CA ARG A 74 -15.71 10.99 12.25
C ARG A 74 -14.79 10.50 13.36
#